data_AF-A0A559JTV8-F1
#
_entry.id   AF-A0A559JTV8-F1
#
_cell.length_a   1.000
_cell.length_b   1.000
_cell.length_c   1.000
_cell.angle_alpha   90.00
_cell.angle_beta   90.00
_cell.angle_gamma   90.00
#
_symmetry.space_group_name_H-M   'P 1'
#
loop_
_entity.id
_entity.type
_entity.pdbx_description
1 polymer ?
#
loop_
_entity_poly.entity_id
_entity_poly.type
_entity_poly.pdbx_seq_one_letter_code
_entity_poly.pdbx_strand_id
1 'polypeptide(L)'
;MKRKVIALFLIVAAAFMLANGVFAAENAGSETWNVSVGKDTDSTALDDMFPRVVYIHEGDKVVFTNGAKINPHTVTFLGDTTTPLTTETPNFFMPSADSGSSWGGKGVLNSGILLPGGKYEFVFTASGAFPYYCVLHPMMNGMVVVVPKDQPIPGKVEQAAAAKAQEDDLRLQAQLLDGPSTPLYFKNKDGSLTYKVSLGTAHTTMSHNRMVPGLVVVSEGDSVEWTNQSPYEPHWVTFNKPADVEFLLEEGFNPVFMAQVGGNVLSGKEFTSSAPLYGDNVVYTLKFTKAGTYNYESYMQSDFKMKGTVVVVPKNAVKLVVNGKAVADSAQAQWKNGDLYVSIPAFAKALGGNSSVDNKAKTASIAVGSTAKAGKATKGFELTVFVNGKALQKAGYNVKGTAYVSAEEIVRALNGSYSWNEQTKTLTVTVGNSVNTEHDHH
;
A
#
# COMPACT_ATOMS: atom_id res chain seq x y z
N MET A 1 23.68 32.61 21.59
CA MET A 1 23.51 31.97 20.26
C MET A 1 22.05 31.87 19.78
N LYS A 2 21.03 31.69 20.62
CA LYS A 2 19.63 31.44 20.16
C LYS A 2 18.87 32.65 19.56
N ARG A 3 19.22 33.90 19.88
CA ARG A 3 18.53 35.10 19.32
C ARG A 3 19.06 35.56 17.95
N LYS A 4 20.27 35.17 17.56
CA LYS A 4 20.88 35.56 16.27
C LYS A 4 20.52 34.61 15.12
N VAL A 5 20.07 33.39 15.42
CA VAL A 5 19.63 32.41 14.41
C VAL A 5 18.19 32.68 13.93
N ILE A 6 17.32 33.19 14.81
CA ILE A 6 15.94 33.58 14.45
C ILE A 6 15.92 34.82 13.55
N ALA A 7 16.80 35.79 13.81
CA ALA A 7 16.93 36.98 12.98
C ALA A 7 17.48 36.65 11.56
N LEU A 8 18.30 35.60 11.42
CA LEU A 8 18.86 35.18 10.13
C LEU A 8 17.84 34.45 9.26
N PHE A 9 16.93 33.66 9.85
CA PHE A 9 15.83 33.01 9.12
C PHE A 9 14.77 34.00 8.61
N LEU A 10 14.49 35.06 9.38
CA LEU A 10 13.58 36.13 8.93
C LEU A 10 14.15 36.99 7.80
N ILE A 11 15.48 37.16 7.75
CA ILE A 11 16.14 37.93 6.68
C ILE A 11 16.28 37.12 5.39
N VAL A 12 16.45 35.78 5.46
CA VAL A 12 16.49 34.92 4.26
C VAL A 12 15.09 34.74 3.65
N ALA A 13 14.03 34.71 4.46
CA ALA A 13 12.65 34.72 3.96
C ALA A 13 12.27 36.04 3.29
N ALA A 14 12.77 37.19 3.80
CA ALA A 14 12.54 38.49 3.19
C ALA A 14 13.38 38.72 1.91
N ALA A 15 14.57 38.12 1.81
CA ALA A 15 15.46 38.30 0.65
C ALA A 15 15.03 37.47 -0.58
N PHE A 16 14.28 36.38 -0.41
CA PHE A 16 13.70 35.63 -1.54
C PHE A 16 12.41 36.27 -2.12
N MET A 17 11.81 37.24 -1.42
CA MET A 17 10.61 37.95 -1.90
C MET A 17 10.89 39.11 -2.87
N LEU A 18 12.16 39.44 -3.15
CA LEU A 18 12.52 40.63 -3.96
C LEU A 18 13.05 40.30 -5.37
N ALA A 19 13.01 39.05 -5.81
CA ALA A 19 13.42 38.68 -7.17
C ALA A 19 12.33 37.85 -7.86
N ASN A 20 11.55 38.54 -8.70
CA ASN A 20 10.58 38.02 -9.68
C ASN A 20 9.20 37.62 -9.14
N GLY A 21 8.29 38.58 -9.15
CA GLY A 21 6.86 38.33 -9.06
C GLY A 21 6.08 39.63 -9.10
N VAL A 22 5.52 39.97 -10.26
CA VAL A 22 4.44 40.95 -10.34
C VAL A 22 3.27 40.33 -9.57
N PHE A 23 3.07 40.71 -8.32
CA PHE A 23 1.86 40.37 -7.57
C PHE A 23 0.70 41.07 -8.27
N ALA A 24 -0.10 40.31 -9.03
CA ALA A 24 -1.35 40.80 -9.57
C ALA A 24 -2.29 41.12 -8.39
N ALA A 25 -2.77 42.35 -8.31
CA ALA A 25 -3.81 42.74 -7.38
C ALA A 25 -5.11 41.99 -7.77
N GLU A 26 -5.41 40.89 -7.08
CA GLU A 26 -6.73 40.24 -7.14
C GLU A 26 -7.79 41.16 -6.49
N ASN A 27 -9.02 41.09 -7.00
CA ASN A 27 -10.12 41.99 -6.66
C ASN A 27 -10.40 42.08 -5.15
N ALA A 28 -10.80 43.27 -4.68
CA ALA A 28 -11.11 43.59 -3.28
C ALA A 28 -12.40 42.93 -2.71
N GLY A 29 -12.81 41.79 -3.26
CA GLY A 29 -13.92 40.96 -2.77
C GLY A 29 -13.43 39.90 -1.78
N SER A 30 -14.37 39.30 -1.03
CA SER A 30 -14.08 38.09 -0.24
C SER A 30 -13.77 36.94 -1.20
N GLU A 31 -12.60 36.33 -1.05
CA GLU A 31 -12.17 35.20 -1.86
C GLU A 31 -12.51 33.87 -1.17
N THR A 32 -12.60 32.80 -1.97
CA THR A 32 -12.79 31.43 -1.45
C THR A 32 -11.56 30.59 -1.74
N TRP A 33 -11.09 29.91 -0.69
CA TRP A 33 -9.92 29.05 -0.68
C TRP A 33 -10.32 27.62 -0.35
N ASN A 34 -9.70 26.63 -0.99
CA ASN A 34 -10.03 25.22 -0.79
C ASN A 34 -8.89 24.50 -0.09
N VAL A 35 -9.25 23.69 0.91
CA VAL A 35 -8.34 22.78 1.60
C VAL A 35 -8.93 21.38 1.52
N SER A 36 -8.14 20.41 1.04
CA SER A 36 -8.47 18.99 1.18
C SER A 36 -7.95 18.49 2.51
N VAL A 37 -8.80 17.80 3.26
CA VAL A 37 -8.45 17.10 4.49
C VAL A 37 -8.40 15.62 4.14
N GLY A 38 -7.19 15.07 4.06
CA GLY A 38 -6.98 13.74 3.52
C GLY A 38 -7.14 13.68 2.00
N LYS A 39 -6.44 12.72 1.39
CA LYS A 39 -6.56 12.26 0.01
C LYS A 39 -6.15 10.79 -0.04
N ASP A 40 -6.39 10.12 -1.15
CA ASP A 40 -6.03 8.71 -1.30
C ASP A 40 -5.34 8.39 -2.64
N THR A 41 -4.57 7.31 -2.63
CA THR A 41 -4.18 6.55 -3.84
C THR A 41 -5.03 5.27 -3.95
N ASP A 42 -4.57 4.27 -4.70
CA ASP A 42 -5.20 2.95 -4.73
C ASP A 42 -4.77 2.04 -3.56
N SER A 43 -3.75 2.42 -2.80
CA SER A 43 -3.21 1.60 -1.71
C SER A 43 -2.64 2.38 -0.53
N THR A 44 -2.82 3.71 -0.52
CA THR A 44 -2.28 4.58 0.52
C THR A 44 -3.30 5.66 0.85
N ALA A 45 -3.58 5.82 2.14
CA ALA A 45 -4.24 7.02 2.65
C ALA A 45 -3.19 8.12 2.83
N LEU A 46 -3.41 9.29 2.23
CA LEU A 46 -2.57 10.47 2.40
C LEU A 46 -3.20 11.33 3.50
N ASP A 47 -2.93 10.93 4.74
CA ASP A 47 -3.42 11.58 5.96
C ASP A 47 -2.65 12.89 6.23
N ASP A 48 -2.98 13.92 5.46
CA ASP A 48 -2.42 15.27 5.57
C ASP A 48 -3.45 16.34 5.15
N MET A 49 -3.10 17.62 5.36
CA MET A 49 -3.85 18.77 4.87
C MET A 49 -3.25 19.27 3.56
N PHE A 50 -4.08 19.52 2.54
CA PHE A 50 -3.64 19.99 1.22
C PHE A 50 -4.35 21.30 0.81
N PRO A 51 -3.63 22.43 0.75
CA PRO A 51 -2.25 22.61 1.22
C PRO A 51 -2.15 22.50 2.74
N ARG A 52 -0.95 22.20 3.25
CA ARG A 52 -0.71 22.19 4.70
C ARG A 52 -0.81 23.59 5.31
N VAL A 53 -0.41 24.62 4.54
CA VAL A 53 -0.55 26.03 4.91
C VAL A 53 -1.30 26.75 3.81
N VAL A 54 -2.37 27.46 4.18
CA VAL A 54 -3.11 28.35 3.26
C VAL A 54 -2.99 29.78 3.75
N TYR A 55 -2.67 30.69 2.84
CA TYR A 55 -2.60 32.14 3.10
C TYR A 55 -3.85 32.80 2.52
N ILE A 56 -4.55 33.57 3.34
CA ILE A 56 -5.81 34.23 2.99
C ILE A 56 -5.86 35.65 3.55
N HIS A 57 -6.78 36.47 3.05
CA HIS A 57 -7.07 37.78 3.63
C HIS A 57 -8.18 37.72 4.69
N GLU A 58 -8.22 38.72 5.57
CA GLU A 58 -9.37 38.94 6.44
C GLU A 58 -10.67 39.08 5.63
N GLY A 59 -11.68 38.31 6.02
CA GLY A 59 -12.98 38.24 5.35
C GLY A 59 -13.04 37.19 4.24
N ASP A 60 -11.95 36.48 3.96
CA ASP A 60 -11.98 35.35 3.04
C ASP A 60 -12.62 34.11 3.68
N LYS A 61 -13.13 33.24 2.81
CA LYS A 61 -13.71 31.95 3.18
C LYS A 61 -12.75 30.81 2.87
N VAL A 62 -12.61 29.86 3.80
CA VAL A 62 -11.96 28.57 3.54
C VAL A 62 -13.01 27.47 3.52
N VAL A 63 -12.99 26.64 2.48
CA VAL A 63 -13.80 25.43 2.34
C VAL A 63 -12.89 24.23 2.56
N PHE A 64 -13.10 23.53 3.66
CA PHE A 64 -12.44 22.26 3.93
C PHE A 64 -13.30 21.14 3.35
N THR A 65 -12.70 20.25 2.56
CA THR A 65 -13.37 19.09 1.97
C THR A 65 -12.63 17.83 2.40
N ASN A 66 -13.34 16.81 2.89
CA ASN A 66 -12.74 15.48 3.05
C ASN A 66 -12.46 14.91 1.65
N GLY A 67 -11.18 14.81 1.27
CA GLY A 67 -10.75 14.31 -0.02
C GLY A 67 -10.40 12.82 -0.03
N ALA A 68 -10.46 12.15 1.13
CA ALA A 68 -10.33 10.70 1.20
C ALA A 68 -11.60 10.02 0.66
N LYS A 69 -11.43 8.81 0.14
CA LYS A 69 -12.45 7.91 -0.40
C LYS A 69 -13.14 7.12 0.71
N ILE A 70 -12.42 6.79 1.78
CA ILE A 70 -12.91 5.89 2.84
C ILE A 70 -12.79 6.54 4.23
N ASN A 71 -11.64 7.15 4.54
CA ASN A 71 -11.37 7.63 5.89
C ASN A 71 -12.18 8.89 6.24
N PRO A 72 -12.89 8.92 7.38
CA PRO A 72 -13.48 10.14 7.90
C PRO A 72 -12.40 11.05 8.50
N HIS A 73 -12.66 12.36 8.48
CA HIS A 73 -11.76 13.36 9.08
C HIS A 73 -12.52 14.46 9.82
N THR A 74 -11.80 15.26 10.61
CA THR A 74 -12.32 16.51 11.19
C THR A 74 -11.40 17.68 10.85
N VAL A 75 -11.93 18.89 11.03
CA VAL A 75 -11.19 20.15 11.02
C VAL A 75 -11.41 20.82 12.36
N THR A 76 -10.35 20.94 13.14
CA THR A 76 -10.45 21.40 14.52
C THR A 76 -9.41 22.48 14.81
N PHE A 77 -9.88 23.69 15.07
CA PHE A 77 -9.10 24.79 15.61
C PHE A 77 -9.36 24.91 17.11
N LEU A 78 -8.29 25.04 17.90
CA LEU A 78 -8.41 25.26 19.35
C LEU A 78 -8.65 26.74 19.71
N GLY A 79 -8.41 27.66 18.78
CA GLY A 79 -8.44 29.10 19.06
C GLY A 79 -7.45 29.48 20.16
N ASP A 80 -7.95 30.11 21.21
CA ASP A 80 -7.23 30.51 22.42
C ASP A 80 -7.23 29.43 23.53
N THR A 81 -7.81 28.25 23.26
CA THR A 81 -7.80 27.13 24.22
C THR A 81 -6.53 26.29 24.11
N THR A 82 -6.11 25.68 25.23
CA THR A 82 -4.88 24.87 25.30
C THR A 82 -5.13 23.37 25.37
N THR A 83 -6.38 22.93 25.49
CA THR A 83 -6.73 21.52 25.66
C THR A 83 -7.17 20.94 24.32
N PRO A 84 -6.40 20.01 23.72
CA PRO A 84 -6.81 19.35 22.49
C PRO A 84 -8.10 18.56 22.68
N LEU A 85 -9.00 18.64 21.70
CA LEU A 85 -10.05 17.64 21.54
C LEU A 85 -9.43 16.30 21.14
N THR A 86 -9.97 15.24 21.71
CA THR A 86 -9.66 13.83 21.43
C THR A 86 -10.96 13.07 21.11
N THR A 87 -10.86 11.83 20.67
CA THR A 87 -12.00 10.94 20.46
C THR A 87 -12.80 10.66 21.74
N GLU A 88 -12.20 10.88 22.91
CA GLU A 88 -12.87 10.78 24.23
C GLU A 88 -13.62 12.06 24.62
N THR A 89 -13.43 13.15 23.86
CA THR A 89 -14.09 14.41 24.16
C THR A 89 -15.58 14.33 23.80
N PRO A 90 -16.51 14.65 24.73
CA PRO A 90 -17.94 14.61 24.42
C PRO A 90 -18.28 15.45 23.19
N ASN A 91 -19.12 14.89 22.32
CA ASN A 91 -19.62 15.54 21.10
C ASN A 91 -18.53 15.99 20.10
N PHE A 92 -17.31 15.44 20.14
CA PHE A 92 -16.27 15.76 19.13
C PHE A 92 -16.73 15.45 17.70
N PHE A 93 -17.69 14.54 17.54
CA PHE A 93 -18.26 14.11 16.27
C PHE A 93 -19.30 15.09 15.72
N MET A 94 -19.73 16.09 16.49
CA MET A 94 -20.66 17.14 16.08
C MET A 94 -19.92 18.45 15.76
N PRO A 95 -20.43 19.26 14.82
CA PRO A 95 -19.88 20.59 14.58
C PRO A 95 -20.11 21.52 15.78
N SER A 96 -19.11 22.34 16.13
CA SER A 96 -19.24 23.34 17.19
C SER A 96 -19.91 24.65 16.71
N ALA A 97 -20.02 24.84 15.39
CA ALA A 97 -20.72 25.94 14.75
C ALA A 97 -21.27 25.52 13.38
N ASP A 98 -22.29 26.22 12.88
CA ASP A 98 -22.85 25.93 11.57
C ASP A 98 -21.84 26.26 10.46
N SER A 99 -21.74 25.38 9.46
CA SER A 99 -20.95 25.63 8.25
C SER A 99 -21.46 26.91 7.54
N GLY A 100 -20.53 27.74 7.08
CA GLY A 100 -20.79 29.07 6.49
C GLY A 100 -20.67 30.22 7.49
N SER A 101 -20.48 29.93 8.78
CA SER A 101 -20.33 30.95 9.82
C SER A 101 -18.99 31.69 9.74
N SER A 102 -18.88 32.79 10.49
CA SER A 102 -17.65 33.56 10.64
C SER A 102 -16.91 33.18 11.93
N TRP A 103 -15.58 33.16 11.89
CA TRP A 103 -14.74 32.86 13.04
C TRP A 103 -13.55 33.83 13.12
N GLY A 104 -13.38 34.43 14.30
CA GLY A 104 -12.34 35.44 14.57
C GLY A 104 -11.13 34.90 15.34
N GLY A 105 -10.91 33.58 15.36
CA GLY A 105 -9.74 32.99 15.99
C GLY A 105 -9.87 32.64 17.48
N LYS A 106 -11.03 32.83 18.11
CA LYS A 106 -11.27 32.56 19.54
C LYS A 106 -12.26 31.43 19.74
N GLY A 107 -12.06 30.64 20.81
CA GLY A 107 -12.84 29.45 21.10
C GLY A 107 -12.60 28.32 20.10
N VAL A 108 -13.08 27.12 20.47
CA VAL A 108 -12.93 25.92 19.65
C VAL A 108 -13.86 25.95 18.45
N LEU A 109 -13.29 25.77 17.26
CA LEU A 109 -14.02 25.55 16.02
C LEU A 109 -13.78 24.12 15.55
N ASN A 110 -14.80 23.28 15.56
CA ASN A 110 -14.73 21.87 15.18
C ASN A 110 -15.79 21.56 14.12
N SER A 111 -15.42 20.83 13.06
CA SER A 111 -16.34 20.42 12.01
C SER A 111 -17.29 19.28 12.39
N GLY A 112 -16.98 18.54 13.45
CA GLY A 112 -17.51 17.19 13.61
C GLY A 112 -16.94 16.24 12.55
N ILE A 113 -17.53 15.05 12.43
CA ILE A 113 -17.11 14.06 11.43
C ILE A 113 -17.49 14.51 10.02
N LEU A 114 -16.48 14.67 9.17
CA LEU A 114 -16.62 14.81 7.73
C LEU A 114 -16.43 13.43 7.10
N LEU A 115 -17.51 12.86 6.58
CA LEU A 115 -17.46 11.68 5.70
C LEU A 115 -16.80 12.03 4.35
N PRO A 116 -16.33 11.05 3.56
CA PRO A 116 -15.80 11.26 2.22
C PRO A 116 -16.64 12.24 1.38
N GLY A 117 -16.00 13.29 0.84
CA GLY A 117 -16.64 14.36 0.07
C GLY A 117 -17.40 15.42 0.91
N GLY A 118 -17.54 15.22 2.22
CA GLY A 118 -18.15 16.16 3.14
C GLY A 118 -17.37 17.47 3.24
N LYS A 119 -18.07 18.57 3.55
CA LYS A 119 -17.52 19.93 3.53
C LYS A 119 -17.84 20.71 4.80
N TYR A 120 -16.91 21.56 5.21
CA TYR A 120 -17.07 22.53 6.29
C TYR A 120 -16.42 23.85 5.87
N GLU A 121 -17.15 24.96 5.88
CA GLU A 121 -16.65 26.25 5.37
C GLU A 121 -16.79 27.39 6.38
N PHE A 122 -15.79 28.26 6.51
CA PHE A 122 -15.78 29.38 7.45
C PHE A 122 -15.15 30.64 6.88
N VAL A 123 -15.71 31.79 7.23
CA VAL A 123 -15.14 33.11 6.96
C VAL A 123 -14.22 33.52 8.10
N PHE A 124 -12.96 33.81 7.81
CA PHE A 124 -11.98 34.22 8.82
C PHE A 124 -11.96 35.74 8.97
N THR A 125 -12.35 36.25 10.14
CA THR A 125 -12.59 37.70 10.31
C THR A 125 -11.46 38.46 11.00
N ALA A 126 -10.41 37.77 11.45
CA ALA A 126 -9.29 38.38 12.16
C ALA A 126 -7.96 37.80 11.65
N SER A 127 -6.97 38.67 11.47
CA SER A 127 -5.60 38.28 11.14
C SER A 127 -4.97 37.41 12.23
N GLY A 128 -4.16 36.45 11.81
CA GLY A 128 -3.48 35.53 12.70
C GLY A 128 -3.05 34.25 12.00
N ALA A 129 -2.26 33.44 12.71
CA ALA A 129 -1.91 32.09 12.29
C ALA A 129 -2.70 31.10 13.14
N PHE A 130 -3.63 30.39 12.51
CA PHE A 130 -4.56 29.49 13.18
C PHE A 130 -4.20 28.04 12.85
N PRO A 131 -3.49 27.33 13.74
CA PRO A 131 -3.25 25.90 13.56
C PRO A 131 -4.56 25.12 13.73
N TYR A 132 -4.72 24.08 12.94
CA TYR A 132 -5.82 23.14 13.05
C TYR A 132 -5.33 21.72 12.82
N TYR A 133 -6.14 20.75 13.24
CA TYR A 133 -5.81 19.34 13.12
C TYR A 133 -7.06 18.47 12.97
N CYS A 134 -6.87 17.20 12.63
CA CYS A 134 -7.90 16.17 12.65
C CYS A 134 -7.91 15.46 14.01
N VAL A 135 -9.06 15.39 14.68
CA VAL A 135 -9.19 14.72 15.99
C VAL A 135 -9.02 13.21 15.88
N LEU A 136 -9.43 12.61 14.75
CA LEU A 136 -9.29 11.17 14.50
C LEU A 136 -7.83 10.79 14.24
N HIS A 137 -7.09 11.66 13.55
CA HIS A 137 -5.71 11.43 13.15
C HIS A 137 -4.87 12.67 13.58
N PRO A 138 -4.47 12.77 14.86
CA PRO A 138 -3.89 14.01 15.41
C PRO A 138 -2.55 14.45 14.79
N MET A 139 -1.90 13.57 14.03
CA MET A 139 -0.73 13.92 13.23
C MET A 139 -1.09 14.80 12.01
N MET A 140 -2.32 14.72 11.51
CA MET A 140 -2.81 15.60 10.45
C MET A 140 -2.98 17.01 11.00
N ASN A 141 -2.05 17.89 10.67
CA ASN A 141 -2.07 19.29 11.10
C ASN A 141 -1.90 20.21 9.90
N GLY A 142 -2.52 21.38 10.00
CA GLY A 142 -2.38 22.44 9.02
C GLY A 142 -2.45 23.81 9.67
N MET A 143 -2.29 24.85 8.86
CA MET A 143 -2.36 26.24 9.31
C MET A 143 -3.12 27.09 8.31
N VAL A 144 -4.06 27.90 8.81
CA VAL A 144 -4.64 29.02 8.06
C VAL A 144 -3.93 30.28 8.53
N VAL A 145 -3.22 30.94 7.62
CA VAL A 145 -2.57 32.23 7.86
C VAL A 145 -3.45 33.31 7.27
N VAL A 146 -4.07 34.10 8.14
CA VAL A 146 -4.92 35.23 7.78
C VAL A 146 -4.13 36.50 7.93
N VAL A 147 -4.05 37.30 6.86
CA VAL A 147 -3.38 38.61 6.86
C VAL A 147 -4.37 39.74 6.59
N PRO A 148 -4.06 40.98 7.00
CA PRO A 148 -4.88 42.14 6.64
C PRO A 148 -5.05 42.27 5.13
N LYS A 149 -6.19 42.81 4.66
CA LYS A 149 -6.54 42.91 3.23
C LYS A 149 -5.52 43.64 2.34
N ASP A 150 -4.71 44.51 2.93
CA ASP A 150 -3.69 45.31 2.24
C ASP A 150 -2.32 44.60 2.15
N GLN A 151 -2.16 43.45 2.82
CA GLN A 151 -0.93 42.67 2.76
C GLN A 151 -0.92 41.69 1.58
N PRO A 152 0.22 41.52 0.90
CA PRO A 152 0.33 40.54 -0.17
C PRO A 152 0.28 39.11 0.38
N ILE A 153 -0.37 38.20 -0.36
CA ILE A 153 -0.33 36.76 -0.16
C ILE A 153 0.09 36.07 -1.48
N PRO A 154 0.61 34.83 -1.42
CA PRO A 154 0.76 33.99 -2.60
C PRO A 154 -0.57 33.86 -3.35
N GLY A 155 -0.54 34.00 -4.68
CA GLY A 155 -1.75 33.90 -5.50
C GLY A 155 -2.36 32.49 -5.50
N LYS A 156 -3.62 32.35 -5.91
CA LYS A 156 -4.31 31.04 -5.95
C LYS A 156 -3.55 29.96 -6.74
N VAL A 157 -2.97 30.33 -7.88
CA VAL A 157 -2.20 29.42 -8.73
C VAL A 157 -0.95 28.92 -8.00
N GLU A 158 -0.27 29.81 -7.27
CA GLU A 158 0.94 29.47 -6.53
C GLU A 158 0.63 28.52 -5.36
N GLN A 159 -0.40 28.83 -4.57
CA GLN A 159 -0.81 27.97 -3.45
C GLN A 159 -1.33 26.60 -3.94
N ALA A 160 -2.05 26.56 -5.07
CA ALA A 160 -2.48 25.31 -5.69
C ALA A 160 -1.30 24.48 -6.21
N ALA A 161 -0.29 25.11 -6.82
CA ALA A 161 0.92 24.44 -7.27
C ALA A 161 1.72 23.85 -6.08
N ALA A 162 1.83 24.58 -4.98
CA ALA A 162 2.45 24.09 -3.75
C ALA A 162 1.69 22.88 -3.16
N ALA A 163 0.36 22.93 -3.13
CA ALA A 163 -0.47 21.80 -2.70
C ALA A 163 -0.27 20.55 -3.58
N LYS A 164 -0.16 20.74 -4.91
CA LYS A 164 0.07 19.65 -5.86
C LYS A 164 1.47 19.05 -5.71
N ALA A 165 2.49 19.88 -5.50
CA ALA A 165 3.85 19.40 -5.25
C ALA A 165 3.95 18.57 -3.95
N GLN A 166 3.26 19.01 -2.88
CA GLN A 166 3.13 18.24 -1.63
C GLN A 166 2.47 16.87 -1.88
N GLU A 167 1.38 16.84 -2.64
CA GLU A 167 0.68 15.59 -2.99
C GLU A 167 1.56 14.65 -3.83
N ASP A 168 2.30 15.18 -4.80
CA ASP A 168 3.16 14.39 -5.67
C ASP A 168 4.35 13.79 -4.92
N ASP A 169 4.95 14.52 -3.97
CA ASP A 169 6.01 14.01 -3.10
C ASP A 169 5.51 12.83 -2.25
N LEU A 170 4.34 12.96 -1.62
CA LEU A 170 3.74 11.87 -0.85
C LEU A 170 3.38 10.66 -1.72
N ARG A 171 2.91 10.89 -2.95
CA ARG A 171 2.65 9.80 -3.91
C ARG A 171 3.92 9.07 -4.33
N LEU A 172 5.01 9.79 -4.57
CA LEU A 172 6.29 9.18 -4.89
C LEU A 172 6.80 8.32 -3.74
N GLN A 173 6.72 8.83 -2.50
CA GLN A 173 7.07 8.07 -1.30
C GLN A 173 6.21 6.81 -1.16
N ALA A 174 4.89 6.91 -1.38
CA ALA A 174 3.99 5.76 -1.39
C ALA A 174 4.37 4.71 -2.45
N GLN A 175 4.74 5.13 -3.67
CA GLN A 175 5.18 4.23 -4.73
C GLN A 175 6.48 3.49 -4.37
N LEU A 176 7.40 4.13 -3.66
CA LEU A 176 8.63 3.48 -3.18
C LEU A 176 8.35 2.36 -2.17
N LEU A 177 7.22 2.44 -1.45
CA LEU A 177 6.76 1.39 -0.53
C LEU A 177 6.07 0.21 -1.25
N ASP A 178 5.65 0.37 -2.51
CA ASP A 178 4.93 -0.66 -3.26
C ASP A 178 5.81 -1.77 -3.85
N GLY A 179 7.14 -1.68 -3.67
CA GLY A 179 8.10 -2.64 -4.17
C GLY A 179 7.91 -4.07 -3.63
N PRO A 180 8.30 -5.11 -4.40
CA PRO A 180 8.26 -6.48 -3.91
C PRO A 180 9.20 -6.64 -2.70
N SER A 181 8.65 -7.07 -1.57
CA SER A 181 9.43 -7.41 -0.39
C SER A 181 9.68 -8.91 -0.34
N THR A 182 10.94 -9.30 -0.15
CA THR A 182 11.26 -10.69 0.19
C THR A 182 10.66 -10.98 1.57
N PRO A 183 9.85 -12.04 1.75
CA PRO A 183 9.31 -12.39 3.05
C PRO A 183 10.43 -12.58 4.07
N LEU A 184 10.37 -11.85 5.19
CA LEU A 184 11.23 -12.10 6.34
C LEU A 184 10.71 -13.32 7.09
N TYR A 185 11.62 -14.08 7.71
CA TYR A 185 11.24 -15.25 8.49
C TYR A 185 12.27 -15.56 9.59
N PHE A 186 11.86 -16.35 10.57
CA PHE A 186 12.75 -16.97 11.55
C PHE A 186 12.44 -18.45 11.73
N LYS A 187 13.42 -19.20 12.24
CA LYS A 187 13.30 -20.64 12.49
C LYS A 187 12.88 -20.89 13.94
N ASN A 188 11.82 -21.69 14.10
CA ASN A 188 11.32 -22.12 15.40
C ASN A 188 12.15 -23.28 15.97
N LYS A 189 11.99 -23.55 17.27
CA LYS A 189 12.68 -24.65 17.97
C LYS A 189 12.37 -26.03 17.39
N ASP A 190 11.15 -26.22 16.88
CA ASP A 190 10.71 -27.47 16.23
C ASP A 190 11.18 -27.60 14.76
N GLY A 191 11.92 -26.61 14.26
CA GLY A 191 12.43 -26.56 12.90
C GLY A 191 11.48 -25.98 11.86
N SER A 192 10.23 -25.69 12.20
CA SER A 192 9.30 -24.94 11.34
C SER A 192 9.76 -23.48 11.16
N LEU A 193 9.23 -22.80 10.16
CA LEU A 193 9.50 -21.39 9.92
C LEU A 193 8.26 -20.55 10.25
N THR A 194 8.50 -19.34 10.76
CA THR A 194 7.47 -18.30 10.89
C THR A 194 7.82 -17.15 9.96
N TYR A 195 6.95 -16.85 9.02
CA TYR A 195 7.10 -15.75 8.06
C TYR A 195 6.40 -14.50 8.56
N LYS A 196 6.96 -13.33 8.28
CA LYS A 196 6.43 -12.04 8.72
C LYS A 196 5.72 -11.31 7.60
N VAL A 197 4.58 -10.72 7.94
CA VAL A 197 3.82 -9.82 7.08
C VAL A 197 3.48 -8.56 7.86
N SER A 198 3.85 -7.40 7.32
CA SER A 198 3.37 -6.11 7.82
C SER A 198 1.99 -5.79 7.25
N LEU A 199 1.11 -5.30 8.10
CA LEU A 199 -0.17 -4.68 7.76
C LEU A 199 0.05 -3.18 7.94
N GLY A 200 0.04 -2.38 6.89
CA GLY A 200 0.32 -0.96 7.07
C GLY A 200 1.81 -0.63 7.28
N THR A 201 2.17 0.63 7.16
CA THR A 201 3.52 1.13 7.50
C THR A 201 3.44 2.30 8.47
N ALA A 202 4.44 2.44 9.33
CA ALA A 202 4.60 3.63 10.15
C ALA A 202 5.02 4.83 9.28
N HIS A 203 4.11 5.75 9.02
CA HIS A 203 4.43 7.06 8.46
C HIS A 203 3.57 8.15 9.13
N THR A 204 4.13 9.36 9.26
CA THR A 204 3.51 10.44 10.04
C THR A 204 2.45 11.22 9.27
N THR A 205 2.42 11.13 7.95
CA THR A 205 1.50 11.88 7.07
C THR A 205 0.85 11.01 5.99
N MET A 206 0.97 9.68 6.12
CA MET A 206 0.30 8.73 5.24
C MET A 206 0.18 7.37 5.95
N SER A 207 -0.74 6.53 5.49
CA SER A 207 -0.81 5.13 5.87
C SER A 207 -0.78 4.26 4.60
N HIS A 208 0.30 3.49 4.42
CA HIS A 208 0.42 2.55 3.30
C HIS A 208 -0.34 1.27 3.62
N ASN A 209 -1.61 1.25 3.27
CA ASN A 209 -2.57 0.20 3.59
C ASN A 209 -2.38 -1.02 2.69
N ARG A 210 -1.31 -1.78 2.93
CA ARG A 210 -1.01 -2.99 2.17
C ARG A 210 -0.49 -4.14 3.04
N MET A 211 -0.78 -5.36 2.59
CA MET A 211 -0.12 -6.58 3.08
C MET A 211 1.29 -6.66 2.49
N VAL A 212 2.32 -6.61 3.31
CA VAL A 212 3.72 -6.60 2.84
C VAL A 212 4.52 -7.74 3.48
N PRO A 213 4.91 -8.77 2.73
CA PRO A 213 4.57 -9.02 1.33
C PRO A 213 3.11 -9.45 1.15
N GLY A 214 2.53 -9.14 -0.02
CA GLY A 214 1.15 -9.53 -0.36
C GLY A 214 0.99 -11.03 -0.65
N LEU A 215 2.10 -11.73 -0.90
CA LEU A 215 2.16 -13.17 -1.09
C LEU A 215 3.25 -13.77 -0.19
N VAL A 216 2.88 -14.79 0.58
CA VAL A 216 3.84 -15.64 1.29
C VAL A 216 3.63 -17.09 0.84
N VAL A 217 4.73 -17.78 0.52
CA VAL A 217 4.71 -19.23 0.22
C VAL A 217 5.35 -19.98 1.39
N VAL A 218 4.58 -20.81 2.07
CA VAL A 218 4.97 -21.53 3.28
C VAL A 218 4.86 -23.04 3.08
N SER A 219 5.52 -23.84 3.93
CA SER A 219 5.35 -25.30 3.94
C SER A 219 4.25 -25.70 4.93
N GLU A 220 3.64 -26.86 4.74
CA GLU A 220 2.80 -27.46 5.79
C GLU A 220 3.58 -27.57 7.12
N GLY A 221 3.01 -26.98 8.17
CA GLY A 221 3.59 -26.88 9.50
C GLY A 221 4.32 -25.56 9.78
N ASP A 222 4.51 -24.69 8.79
CA ASP A 222 5.02 -23.33 8.99
C ASP A 222 3.89 -22.39 9.47
N SER A 223 4.28 -21.23 9.99
CA SER A 223 3.38 -20.17 10.45
C SER A 223 3.56 -18.87 9.68
N VAL A 224 2.53 -18.03 9.69
CA VAL A 224 2.63 -16.62 9.30
C VAL A 224 2.26 -15.75 10.50
N GLU A 225 3.06 -14.71 10.71
CA GLU A 225 2.95 -13.72 11.75
C GLU A 225 2.65 -12.37 11.10
N TRP A 226 1.55 -11.75 11.48
CA TRP A 226 1.15 -10.42 11.04
C TRP A 226 1.37 -9.39 12.13
N THR A 227 1.87 -8.23 11.75
CA THR A 227 2.05 -7.07 12.64
C THR A 227 1.52 -5.83 11.97
N ASN A 228 0.75 -5.02 12.68
CA ASN A 228 0.37 -3.71 12.20
C ASN A 228 1.45 -2.69 12.56
N GLN A 229 2.01 -2.02 11.56
CA GLN A 229 3.01 -0.96 11.78
C GLN A 229 2.39 0.45 11.73
N SER A 230 1.10 0.56 11.39
CA SER A 230 0.40 1.84 11.45
C SER A 230 0.20 2.29 12.90
N PRO A 231 0.54 3.54 13.26
CA PRO A 231 0.36 4.03 14.63
C PRO A 231 -1.09 4.39 14.97
N TYR A 232 -2.00 4.39 14.00
CA TYR A 232 -3.37 4.92 14.18
C TYR A 232 -4.43 4.22 13.33
N GLU A 233 -4.08 3.49 12.27
CA GLU A 233 -5.08 2.75 11.49
C GLU A 233 -5.13 1.30 11.93
N PRO A 234 -6.30 0.78 12.36
CA PRO A 234 -6.44 -0.63 12.68
C PRO A 234 -6.52 -1.48 11.41
N HIS A 235 -5.99 -2.69 11.50
CA HIS A 235 -6.09 -3.69 10.43
C HIS A 235 -6.50 -5.07 10.97
N TRP A 236 -7.07 -5.88 10.09
CA TRP A 236 -7.53 -7.23 10.39
C TRP A 236 -6.83 -8.24 9.48
N VAL A 237 -6.63 -9.43 10.04
CA VAL A 237 -6.33 -10.65 9.28
C VAL A 237 -7.57 -11.52 9.35
N THR A 238 -8.34 -11.54 8.26
CA THR A 238 -9.56 -12.33 8.20
C THR A 238 -9.52 -13.34 7.07
N PHE A 239 -9.66 -14.62 7.40
CA PHE A 239 -9.81 -15.73 6.46
C PHE A 239 -11.25 -16.25 6.44
N ASN A 240 -11.73 -16.63 5.26
CA ASN A 240 -13.01 -17.34 5.08
C ASN A 240 -14.22 -16.67 5.75
N LYS A 241 -14.35 -15.33 5.65
CA LYS A 241 -15.53 -14.61 6.17
C LYS A 241 -16.81 -15.20 5.54
N PRO A 242 -17.82 -15.60 6.34
CA PRO A 242 -19.11 -16.00 5.80
C PRO A 242 -19.74 -14.86 4.97
N ALA A 243 -20.50 -15.23 3.93
CA ALA A 243 -21.10 -14.26 3.02
C ALA A 243 -22.21 -13.43 3.68
N ASP A 244 -22.93 -14.05 4.62
CA ASP A 244 -24.02 -13.49 5.42
C ASP A 244 -23.56 -12.67 6.63
N VAL A 245 -22.26 -12.66 6.92
CA VAL A 245 -21.69 -11.87 8.02
C VAL A 245 -21.12 -10.57 7.46
N GLU A 246 -21.83 -9.47 7.70
CA GLU A 246 -21.38 -8.13 7.35
C GLU A 246 -20.27 -7.66 8.31
N PHE A 247 -19.30 -6.91 7.78
CA PHE A 247 -18.18 -6.37 8.56
C PHE A 247 -18.57 -5.10 9.33
N LEU A 248 -19.38 -4.24 8.70
CA LEU A 248 -19.97 -3.04 9.30
C LEU A 248 -21.48 -3.25 9.42
N LEU A 249 -22.03 -2.90 10.59
CA LEU A 249 -23.45 -2.79 10.88
C LEU A 249 -23.82 -1.30 10.99
N GLU A 250 -25.11 -0.98 11.10
CA GLU A 250 -25.57 0.41 11.29
C GLU A 250 -24.97 1.06 12.54
N GLU A 251 -24.78 0.29 13.61
CA GLU A 251 -24.24 0.76 14.89
C GLU A 251 -22.70 0.76 14.95
N GLY A 252 -22.01 0.36 13.87
CA GLY A 252 -20.55 0.35 13.78
C GLY A 252 -19.96 -1.02 13.43
N PHE A 253 -18.77 -1.34 13.94
CA PHE A 253 -18.11 -2.61 13.64
C PHE A 253 -18.93 -3.79 14.17
N ASN A 254 -19.08 -4.83 13.34
CA ASN A 254 -19.71 -6.07 13.80
C ASN A 254 -18.87 -6.69 14.95
N PRO A 255 -19.47 -6.94 16.14
CA PRO A 255 -18.75 -7.45 17.31
C PRO A 255 -17.95 -8.74 17.08
N VAL A 256 -18.34 -9.55 16.09
CA VAL A 256 -17.62 -10.77 15.69
C VAL A 256 -16.19 -10.48 15.26
N PHE A 257 -15.90 -9.30 14.69
CA PHE A 257 -14.54 -8.91 14.28
C PHE A 257 -13.79 -8.13 15.36
N MET A 258 -14.41 -7.86 16.51
CA MET A 258 -13.81 -7.13 17.62
C MET A 258 -13.11 -8.04 18.62
N ALA A 259 -13.33 -9.35 18.52
CA ALA A 259 -12.59 -10.37 19.24
C ALA A 259 -11.92 -11.33 18.27
N GLN A 260 -10.89 -12.05 18.74
CA GLN A 260 -10.25 -13.07 17.93
C GLN A 260 -11.23 -14.23 17.70
N VAL A 261 -11.38 -14.64 16.45
CA VAL A 261 -12.21 -15.77 16.03
C VAL A 261 -11.32 -16.87 15.45
N GLY A 262 -11.58 -18.12 15.83
CA GLY A 262 -10.79 -19.27 15.40
C GLY A 262 -9.59 -19.56 16.31
N GLY A 263 -8.91 -20.67 16.05
CA GLY A 263 -7.71 -21.07 16.77
C GLY A 263 -6.43 -20.54 16.13
N ASN A 264 -5.28 -20.92 16.68
CA ASN A 264 -3.96 -20.53 16.15
C ASN A 264 -3.47 -21.46 15.01
N VAL A 265 -4.36 -22.30 14.47
CA VAL A 265 -4.08 -23.27 13.41
C VAL A 265 -5.17 -23.15 12.36
N LEU A 266 -4.79 -22.99 11.10
CA LEU A 266 -5.68 -22.94 9.96
C LEU A 266 -5.38 -24.10 9.01
N SER A 267 -6.40 -24.91 8.70
CA SER A 267 -6.25 -26.14 7.91
C SER A 267 -7.21 -26.22 6.72
N GLY A 268 -8.23 -25.38 6.69
CA GLY A 268 -9.27 -25.44 5.65
C GLY A 268 -10.05 -24.14 5.55
N LYS A 269 -11.37 -24.26 5.65
CA LYS A 269 -12.33 -23.18 5.40
C LYS A 269 -12.89 -22.57 6.68
N GLU A 270 -12.22 -22.79 7.81
CA GLU A 270 -12.64 -22.24 9.08
C GLU A 270 -12.61 -20.71 9.00
N PHE A 271 -13.70 -20.05 9.42
CA PHE A 271 -13.72 -18.61 9.59
C PHE A 271 -12.75 -18.24 10.72
N THR A 272 -11.84 -17.32 10.44
CA THR A 272 -10.75 -16.96 11.37
C THR A 272 -10.48 -15.46 11.23
N SER A 273 -10.38 -14.76 12.36
CA SER A 273 -10.17 -13.31 12.39
C SER A 273 -9.30 -12.91 13.58
N SER A 274 -8.40 -11.94 13.40
CA SER A 274 -7.40 -11.53 14.40
C SER A 274 -7.90 -10.61 15.52
N ALA A 275 -9.15 -10.13 15.48
CA ALA A 275 -9.53 -8.85 16.09
C ALA A 275 -8.77 -7.66 15.44
N PRO A 276 -9.10 -6.39 15.78
CA PRO A 276 -8.36 -5.24 15.28
C PRO A 276 -6.93 -5.28 15.83
N LEU A 277 -5.95 -5.27 14.92
CA LEU A 277 -4.54 -5.13 15.26
C LEU A 277 -4.23 -3.64 15.29
N TYR A 278 -3.95 -3.10 16.48
CA TYR A 278 -3.74 -1.66 16.71
C TYR A 278 -2.58 -1.44 17.68
N GLY A 279 -1.65 -0.55 17.34
CA GLY A 279 -0.53 -0.16 18.20
C GLY A 279 0.67 -1.12 18.20
N ASP A 280 1.76 -0.66 18.81
CA ASP A 280 3.05 -1.36 18.82
C ASP A 280 2.94 -2.72 19.53
N ASN A 281 3.48 -3.76 18.90
CA ASN A 281 3.59 -5.14 19.43
C ASN A 281 2.30 -5.97 19.49
N VAL A 282 1.22 -5.55 18.83
CA VAL A 282 0.08 -6.46 18.60
C VAL A 282 0.39 -7.35 17.40
N VAL A 283 0.48 -8.64 17.67
CA VAL A 283 0.91 -9.65 16.72
C VAL A 283 -0.15 -10.74 16.63
N TYR A 284 -0.46 -11.16 15.41
CA TYR A 284 -1.34 -12.29 15.15
C TYR A 284 -0.58 -13.38 14.42
N THR A 285 -0.65 -14.62 14.88
CA THR A 285 0.12 -15.74 14.30
C THR A 285 -0.77 -16.94 14.05
N LEU A 286 -0.72 -17.47 12.82
CA LEU A 286 -1.42 -18.70 12.43
C LEU A 286 -0.45 -19.73 11.87
N LYS A 287 -0.60 -20.97 12.33
CA LYS A 287 0.07 -22.15 11.77
C LYS A 287 -0.77 -22.77 10.66
N PHE A 288 -0.15 -23.07 9.52
CA PHE A 288 -0.82 -23.68 8.39
C PHE A 288 -0.48 -25.16 8.29
N THR A 289 -1.47 -26.05 8.31
CA THR A 289 -1.22 -27.51 8.39
C THR A 289 -1.63 -28.29 7.16
N LYS A 290 -2.25 -27.64 6.17
CA LYS A 290 -2.71 -28.28 4.94
C LYS A 290 -2.30 -27.46 3.73
N ALA A 291 -1.83 -28.15 2.68
CA ALA A 291 -1.52 -27.53 1.41
C ALA A 291 -2.77 -26.88 0.79
N GLY A 292 -2.58 -25.71 0.19
CA GLY A 292 -3.69 -24.92 -0.36
C GLY A 292 -3.32 -23.46 -0.59
N THR A 293 -4.28 -22.70 -1.12
CA THR A 293 -4.17 -21.24 -1.24
C THR A 293 -5.21 -20.62 -0.30
N TYR A 294 -4.73 -19.77 0.60
CA TYR A 294 -5.51 -19.12 1.63
C TYR A 294 -5.46 -17.61 1.40
N ASN A 295 -6.59 -17.02 1.05
CA ASN A 295 -6.71 -15.57 0.89
C ASN A 295 -7.25 -14.96 2.19
N TYR A 296 -6.71 -13.80 2.55
CA TYR A 296 -7.16 -13.02 3.68
C TYR A 296 -7.25 -11.54 3.34
N GLU A 297 -8.03 -10.81 4.12
CA GLU A 297 -8.43 -9.45 3.82
C GLU A 297 -8.62 -8.64 5.11
N SER A 298 -8.26 -7.35 5.07
CA SER A 298 -8.77 -6.36 6.03
C SER A 298 -9.98 -5.67 5.38
N TYR A 299 -11.18 -6.09 5.77
CA TYR A 299 -12.43 -5.69 5.07
C TYR A 299 -12.73 -4.20 5.11
N MET A 300 -12.17 -3.44 6.07
CA MET A 300 -12.33 -1.99 6.13
C MET A 300 -11.53 -1.24 5.05
N GLN A 301 -10.42 -1.83 4.58
CA GLN A 301 -9.49 -1.22 3.61
C GLN A 301 -9.25 -2.14 2.41
N SER A 302 -10.18 -3.03 2.12
CA SER A 302 -10.07 -4.02 1.05
C SER A 302 -9.81 -3.40 -0.33
N ASP A 303 -10.42 -2.24 -0.56
CA ASP A 303 -10.26 -1.45 -1.78
C ASP A 303 -8.90 -0.75 -1.87
N PHE A 304 -8.17 -0.63 -0.74
CA PHE A 304 -6.75 -0.19 -0.71
C PHE A 304 -5.76 -1.34 -0.98
N LYS A 305 -6.19 -2.46 -1.57
CA LYS A 305 -5.37 -3.66 -1.76
C LYS A 305 -4.89 -4.28 -0.44
N MET A 306 -5.64 -4.11 0.66
CA MET A 306 -5.45 -4.87 1.91
C MET A 306 -5.95 -6.31 1.77
N LYS A 307 -5.36 -7.02 0.81
CA LYS A 307 -5.62 -8.41 0.48
C LYS A 307 -4.27 -9.12 0.40
N GLY A 308 -4.19 -10.28 1.03
CA GLY A 308 -3.00 -11.10 1.01
C GLY A 308 -3.31 -12.55 0.71
N THR A 309 -2.27 -13.26 0.29
CA THR A 309 -2.36 -14.68 -0.04
C THR A 309 -1.24 -15.44 0.67
N VAL A 310 -1.63 -16.52 1.35
CA VAL A 310 -0.70 -17.55 1.83
C VAL A 310 -0.87 -18.78 0.95
N VAL A 311 0.20 -19.20 0.27
CA VAL A 311 0.24 -20.47 -0.45
C VAL A 311 1.00 -21.47 0.39
N VAL A 312 0.33 -22.55 0.78
CA VAL A 312 0.91 -23.64 1.58
C VAL A 312 1.24 -24.78 0.64
N VAL A 313 2.50 -25.16 0.57
CA VAL A 313 2.98 -26.33 -0.18
C VAL A 313 3.15 -27.52 0.76
N PRO A 314 3.07 -28.77 0.26
CA PRO A 314 3.32 -29.96 1.07
C PRO A 314 4.66 -29.88 1.80
N LYS A 315 4.74 -30.51 2.97
CA LYS A 315 5.97 -30.51 3.77
C LYS A 315 7.18 -30.98 2.94
N ASN A 316 8.28 -30.22 3.00
CA ASN A 316 9.54 -30.44 2.25
C ASN A 316 9.46 -30.25 0.73
N ALA A 317 8.32 -29.82 0.18
CA ALA A 317 8.21 -29.49 -1.24
C ALA A 317 9.04 -28.25 -1.58
N VAL A 318 9.47 -28.18 -2.84
CA VAL A 318 10.09 -26.96 -3.36
C VAL A 318 9.01 -25.88 -3.54
N LYS A 319 9.36 -24.66 -3.17
CA LYS A 319 8.55 -23.46 -3.39
C LYS A 319 9.08 -22.74 -4.61
N LEU A 320 8.17 -22.31 -5.48
CA LEU A 320 8.51 -21.58 -6.70
C LEU A 320 7.77 -20.25 -6.69
N VAL A 321 8.51 -19.15 -6.79
CA VAL A 321 7.98 -17.79 -6.92
C VAL A 321 8.54 -17.17 -8.19
N VAL A 322 7.67 -16.78 -9.12
CA VAL A 322 8.05 -16.22 -10.42
C VAL A 322 7.39 -14.86 -10.59
N ASN A 323 8.17 -13.80 -10.75
CA ASN A 323 7.68 -12.41 -10.85
C ASN A 323 6.68 -12.06 -9.72
N GLY A 324 6.99 -12.50 -8.50
CA GLY A 324 6.13 -12.29 -7.32
C GLY A 324 4.87 -13.16 -7.25
N LYS A 325 4.73 -14.18 -8.11
CA LYS A 325 3.59 -15.11 -8.14
C LYS A 325 4.02 -16.52 -7.74
N ALA A 326 3.23 -17.20 -6.90
CA ALA A 326 3.45 -18.61 -6.59
C ALA A 326 3.10 -19.49 -7.81
N VAL A 327 3.88 -20.54 -8.05
CA VAL A 327 3.56 -21.55 -9.07
C VAL A 327 2.73 -22.66 -8.41
N ALA A 328 1.52 -22.89 -8.94
CA ALA A 328 0.54 -23.81 -8.35
C ALA A 328 1.07 -25.25 -8.14
N ASP A 329 1.87 -25.76 -9.08
CA ASP A 329 2.42 -27.13 -9.05
C ASP A 329 3.87 -27.17 -8.54
N SER A 330 4.31 -26.22 -7.71
CA SER A 330 5.70 -26.16 -7.24
C SER A 330 6.17 -27.47 -6.58
N ALA A 331 5.24 -28.19 -5.92
CA ALA A 331 5.53 -29.47 -5.27
C ALA A 331 5.89 -30.61 -6.24
N GLN A 332 5.59 -30.46 -7.53
CA GLN A 332 5.97 -31.43 -8.56
C GLN A 332 7.38 -31.17 -9.12
N ALA A 333 8.06 -30.11 -8.68
CA ALA A 333 9.41 -29.82 -9.15
C ALA A 333 10.41 -30.88 -8.70
N GLN A 334 11.38 -31.20 -9.57
CA GLN A 334 12.31 -32.30 -9.35
C GLN A 334 13.75 -31.86 -9.57
N TRP A 335 14.62 -32.18 -8.63
CA TRP A 335 16.06 -32.02 -8.82
C TRP A 335 16.58 -33.11 -9.74
N LYS A 336 17.24 -32.72 -10.84
CA LYS A 336 17.87 -33.65 -11.79
C LYS A 336 19.13 -33.03 -12.35
N ASN A 337 20.26 -33.74 -12.19
CA ASN A 337 21.57 -33.34 -12.72
C ASN A 337 21.97 -31.90 -12.33
N GLY A 338 21.68 -31.49 -11.10
CA GLY A 338 22.03 -30.17 -10.57
C GLY A 338 21.05 -29.04 -10.92
N ASP A 339 19.99 -29.32 -11.66
CA ASP A 339 18.96 -28.33 -12.02
C ASP A 339 17.61 -28.68 -11.40
N LEU A 340 16.78 -27.66 -11.21
CA LEU A 340 15.39 -27.83 -10.82
C LEU A 340 14.48 -27.89 -12.05
N TYR A 341 13.91 -29.06 -12.32
CA TYR A 341 12.94 -29.27 -13.38
C TYR A 341 11.55 -28.90 -12.90
N VAL A 342 10.86 -28.07 -13.69
CA VAL A 342 9.54 -27.51 -13.38
C VAL A 342 8.55 -27.80 -14.49
N SER A 343 7.26 -27.86 -14.13
CA SER A 343 6.15 -27.99 -15.08
C SER A 343 6.13 -26.81 -16.04
N ILE A 344 6.29 -27.09 -17.34
CA ILE A 344 6.28 -26.07 -18.40
C ILE A 344 4.98 -25.24 -18.39
N PRO A 345 3.78 -25.84 -18.35
CA PRO A 345 2.53 -25.07 -18.32
C PRO A 345 2.40 -24.15 -17.10
N ALA A 346 2.71 -24.68 -15.90
CA ALA A 346 2.57 -23.91 -14.67
C ALA A 346 3.58 -22.75 -14.62
N PHE A 347 4.83 -23.00 -15.02
CA PHE A 347 5.89 -22.00 -15.03
C PHE A 347 5.65 -20.92 -16.10
N ALA A 348 5.22 -21.31 -17.31
CA ALA A 348 4.86 -20.36 -18.37
C ALA A 348 3.71 -19.44 -17.94
N LYS A 349 2.66 -20.00 -17.32
CA LYS A 349 1.54 -19.21 -16.79
C LYS A 349 2.01 -18.22 -15.72
N ALA A 350 2.91 -18.63 -14.82
CA ALA A 350 3.45 -17.75 -13.78
C ALA A 350 4.29 -16.60 -14.36
N LEU A 351 4.99 -16.84 -15.47
CA LEU A 351 5.69 -15.81 -16.27
C LEU A 351 4.74 -14.87 -17.02
N GLY A 352 3.42 -15.08 -16.99
CA GLY A 352 2.45 -14.33 -17.81
C GLY A 352 2.47 -14.74 -19.28
N GLY A 353 3.03 -15.90 -19.60
CA GLY A 353 3.09 -16.47 -20.94
C GLY A 353 2.14 -17.63 -21.16
N ASN A 354 2.28 -18.23 -22.34
CA ASN A 354 1.57 -19.44 -22.74
C ASN A 354 2.56 -20.56 -23.04
N SER A 355 2.09 -21.79 -23.03
CA SER A 355 2.88 -22.95 -23.41
C SER A 355 2.12 -23.88 -24.35
N SER A 356 2.86 -24.63 -25.16
CA SER A 356 2.31 -25.75 -25.92
C SER A 356 3.23 -26.97 -25.83
N VAL A 357 2.64 -28.17 -25.91
CA VAL A 357 3.37 -29.43 -25.92
C VAL A 357 2.84 -30.26 -27.09
N ASP A 358 3.74 -30.67 -27.99
CA ASP A 358 3.47 -31.61 -29.06
C ASP A 358 4.29 -32.88 -28.82
N ASN A 359 3.59 -33.91 -28.33
CA ASN A 359 4.19 -35.20 -28.02
C ASN A 359 4.59 -35.99 -29.28
N LYS A 360 3.94 -35.75 -30.44
CA LYS A 360 4.28 -36.41 -31.70
C LYS A 360 5.56 -35.80 -32.28
N ALA A 361 5.65 -34.48 -32.27
CA ALA A 361 6.85 -33.76 -32.72
C ALA A 361 7.99 -33.80 -31.70
N LYS A 362 7.73 -34.23 -30.46
CA LYS A 362 8.67 -34.18 -29.32
C LYS A 362 9.19 -32.76 -29.06
N THR A 363 8.29 -31.80 -29.11
CA THR A 363 8.60 -30.39 -28.88
C THR A 363 7.65 -29.78 -27.85
N ALA A 364 8.16 -28.89 -27.03
CA ALA A 364 7.35 -27.97 -26.23
C ALA A 364 7.81 -26.54 -26.43
N SER A 365 6.92 -25.57 -26.21
CA SER A 365 7.27 -24.16 -26.28
C SER A 365 6.72 -23.38 -25.11
N ILE A 366 7.47 -22.36 -24.71
CA ILE A 366 7.09 -21.31 -23.76
C ILE A 366 7.19 -19.99 -24.52
N ALA A 367 6.10 -19.23 -24.52
CA ALA A 367 6.00 -17.94 -25.16
C ALA A 367 5.64 -16.88 -24.11
N VAL A 368 6.55 -15.96 -23.85
CA VAL A 368 6.39 -14.84 -22.90
C VAL A 368 6.60 -13.55 -23.68
N GLY A 369 5.53 -12.77 -23.87
CA GLY A 369 5.58 -11.54 -24.68
C GLY A 369 5.92 -11.75 -26.16
N SER A 370 5.77 -12.98 -26.68
CA SER A 370 6.17 -13.36 -28.04
C SER A 370 5.15 -14.29 -28.69
N THR A 371 5.12 -14.33 -30.02
CA THR A 371 4.35 -15.30 -30.83
C THR A 371 5.23 -16.34 -31.51
N ALA A 372 6.54 -16.35 -31.20
CA ALA A 372 7.51 -17.24 -31.83
C ALA A 372 7.18 -18.72 -31.57
N LYS A 373 7.12 -19.51 -32.65
CA LYS A 373 6.72 -20.92 -32.62
C LYS A 373 7.89 -21.85 -32.33
N ALA A 374 7.57 -23.07 -31.89
CA ALA A 374 8.54 -24.17 -31.78
C ALA A 374 9.18 -24.48 -33.14
N GLY A 375 10.48 -24.81 -33.12
CA GLY A 375 11.22 -25.33 -34.27
C GLY A 375 11.18 -26.86 -34.36
N LYS A 376 12.14 -27.45 -35.08
CA LYS A 376 12.30 -28.92 -35.16
C LYS A 376 12.96 -29.47 -33.90
N ALA A 377 12.56 -30.67 -33.48
CA ALA A 377 13.17 -31.35 -32.35
C ALA A 377 14.68 -31.57 -32.54
N THR A 378 15.44 -31.31 -31.48
CA THR A 378 16.86 -31.62 -31.36
C THR A 378 17.04 -33.14 -31.24
N LYS A 379 17.89 -33.70 -32.10
CA LYS A 379 18.18 -35.14 -32.10
C LYS A 379 18.76 -35.59 -30.76
N GLY A 380 18.20 -36.65 -30.19
CA GLY A 380 18.64 -37.22 -28.91
C GLY A 380 17.97 -36.64 -27.67
N PHE A 381 17.18 -35.57 -27.80
CA PHE A 381 16.39 -35.06 -26.68
C PHE A 381 15.09 -35.86 -26.58
N GLU A 382 14.68 -36.18 -25.34
CA GLU A 382 13.36 -36.75 -25.09
C GLU A 382 12.26 -35.76 -25.48
N LEU A 383 12.44 -34.50 -25.07
CA LEU A 383 11.60 -33.37 -25.45
C LEU A 383 12.49 -32.14 -25.72
N THR A 384 12.35 -31.53 -26.90
CA THR A 384 13.03 -30.27 -27.22
C THR A 384 12.16 -29.11 -26.78
N VAL A 385 12.70 -28.22 -25.96
CA VAL A 385 11.93 -27.10 -25.42
C VAL A 385 12.40 -25.79 -26.04
N PHE A 386 11.45 -25.00 -26.51
CA PHE A 386 11.69 -23.69 -27.09
C PHE A 386 11.19 -22.60 -26.14
N VAL A 387 11.98 -21.54 -25.96
CA VAL A 387 11.58 -20.36 -25.21
C VAL A 387 11.67 -19.16 -26.14
N ASN A 388 10.55 -18.50 -26.42
CA ASN A 388 10.43 -17.45 -27.43
C ASN A 388 11.11 -17.82 -28.77
N GLY A 389 10.87 -19.06 -29.22
CA GLY A 389 11.41 -19.61 -30.48
C GLY A 389 12.86 -20.11 -30.43
N LYS A 390 13.60 -19.90 -29.33
CA LYS A 390 14.98 -20.40 -29.16
C LYS A 390 14.98 -21.75 -28.47
N ALA A 391 15.62 -22.76 -29.05
CA ALA A 391 15.78 -24.06 -28.42
C ALA A 391 16.69 -23.97 -27.19
N LEU A 392 16.28 -24.59 -26.07
CA LEU A 392 17.09 -24.72 -24.87
C LEU A 392 18.19 -25.77 -25.07
N GLN A 393 19.27 -25.65 -24.29
CA GLN A 393 20.42 -26.56 -24.37
C GLN A 393 20.22 -27.84 -23.55
N LYS A 394 19.21 -27.89 -22.68
CA LYS A 394 18.85 -29.08 -21.92
C LYS A 394 17.55 -29.69 -22.42
N ALA A 395 17.52 -31.02 -22.46
CA ALA A 395 16.33 -31.78 -22.81
C ALA A 395 15.28 -31.65 -21.72
N GLY A 396 14.03 -31.38 -22.13
CA GLY A 396 12.89 -31.61 -21.28
C GLY A 396 12.51 -33.10 -21.27
N TYR A 397 11.53 -33.44 -20.46
CA TYR A 397 10.93 -34.77 -20.43
C TYR A 397 9.43 -34.70 -20.13
N ASN A 398 8.71 -35.79 -20.38
CA ASN A 398 7.28 -35.87 -20.13
C ASN A 398 6.98 -36.89 -19.02
N VAL A 399 6.22 -36.48 -18.00
CA VAL A 399 5.72 -37.38 -16.95
C VAL A 399 4.20 -37.30 -16.93
N LYS A 400 3.54 -38.44 -17.23
CA LYS A 400 2.07 -38.57 -17.19
C LYS A 400 1.33 -37.45 -17.95
N GLY A 401 1.90 -37.02 -19.08
CA GLY A 401 1.31 -35.97 -19.94
C GLY A 401 1.72 -34.54 -19.60
N THR A 402 2.47 -34.32 -18.51
CA THR A 402 3.02 -33.00 -18.15
C THR A 402 4.47 -32.90 -18.59
N ALA A 403 4.80 -31.84 -19.32
CA ALA A 403 6.15 -31.55 -19.78
C ALA A 403 6.96 -30.79 -18.73
N TYR A 404 8.22 -31.19 -18.54
CA TYR A 404 9.15 -30.62 -17.57
C TYR A 404 10.44 -30.17 -18.25
N VAL A 405 11.02 -29.10 -17.74
CA VAL A 405 12.36 -28.63 -18.15
C VAL A 405 13.02 -27.84 -17.01
N SER A 406 14.34 -27.70 -17.09
CA SER A 406 15.14 -26.87 -16.19
C SER A 406 14.59 -25.44 -16.11
N ALA A 407 14.24 -25.00 -14.90
CA ALA A 407 13.80 -23.63 -14.63
C ALA A 407 14.93 -22.64 -14.94
N GLU A 408 16.16 -22.98 -14.59
CA GLU A 408 17.35 -22.15 -14.78
C GLU A 408 17.60 -21.87 -16.28
N GLU A 409 17.42 -22.87 -17.14
CA GLU A 409 17.53 -22.71 -18.60
C GLU A 409 16.42 -21.81 -19.17
N ILE A 410 15.17 -21.95 -18.69
CA ILE A 410 14.08 -21.04 -19.10
C ILE A 410 14.44 -19.60 -18.74
N VAL A 411 14.88 -19.38 -17.49
CA VAL A 411 15.18 -18.04 -16.98
C VAL A 411 16.34 -17.41 -17.74
N ARG A 412 17.41 -18.15 -18.00
CA ARG A 412 18.53 -17.67 -18.84
C ARG A 412 18.09 -17.32 -20.25
N ALA A 413 17.24 -18.14 -20.86
CA ALA A 413 16.73 -17.89 -22.22
C ALA A 413 15.85 -16.64 -22.33
N LEU A 414 15.24 -16.21 -21.21
CA LEU A 414 14.45 -14.99 -21.11
C LEU A 414 15.23 -13.80 -20.54
N ASN A 415 16.55 -13.90 -20.41
CA ASN A 415 17.40 -12.86 -19.81
C ASN A 415 16.96 -12.46 -18.40
N GLY A 416 16.40 -13.41 -17.63
CA GLY A 416 16.00 -13.19 -16.25
C GLY A 416 17.10 -13.51 -15.22
N SER A 417 16.75 -13.34 -13.95
CA SER A 417 17.55 -13.72 -12.79
C SER A 417 16.78 -14.70 -11.90
N TYR A 418 17.51 -15.47 -11.12
CA TYR A 418 16.92 -16.36 -10.11
C TYR A 418 17.80 -16.45 -8.87
N SER A 419 17.20 -16.81 -7.74
CA SER A 419 17.89 -17.09 -6.48
C SER A 419 17.30 -18.32 -5.79
N TRP A 420 18.15 -19.08 -5.11
CA TRP A 420 17.76 -20.24 -4.31
C TRP A 420 17.97 -19.94 -2.83
N ASN A 421 16.93 -20.11 -2.02
CA ASN A 421 17.02 -20.07 -0.57
C ASN A 421 16.94 -21.49 0.00
N GLU A 422 18.07 -21.96 0.54
CA GLU A 422 18.21 -23.32 1.05
C GLU A 422 17.39 -23.58 2.34
N GLN A 423 17.17 -22.56 3.15
CA GLN A 423 16.39 -22.70 4.39
C GLN A 423 14.90 -22.82 4.12
N THR A 424 14.37 -21.99 3.21
CA THR A 424 12.94 -22.01 2.87
C THR A 424 12.60 -22.99 1.75
N LYS A 425 13.62 -23.54 1.07
CA LYS A 425 13.51 -24.36 -0.15
C LYS A 425 12.77 -23.65 -1.28
N THR A 426 13.07 -22.37 -1.45
CA THR A 426 12.40 -21.49 -2.42
C THR A 426 13.33 -21.12 -3.57
N LEU A 427 12.88 -21.36 -4.81
CA LEU A 427 13.43 -20.74 -6.00
C LEU A 427 12.61 -19.49 -6.32
N THR A 428 13.26 -18.32 -6.29
CA THR A 428 12.66 -17.05 -6.71
C THR A 428 13.22 -16.67 -8.08
N VAL A 429 12.34 -16.30 -9.00
CA VAL A 429 12.65 -16.01 -10.40
C VAL A 429 12.10 -14.64 -10.75
N THR A 430 12.92 -13.84 -11.43
CA THR A 430 12.51 -12.55 -12.01
C THR A 430 12.86 -12.51 -13.49
N VAL A 431 11.88 -12.26 -14.34
CA VAL A 431 12.02 -12.23 -15.80
C VAL A 431 11.26 -11.02 -16.34
N GLY A 432 11.89 -10.24 -17.22
CA GLY A 432 11.17 -9.23 -18.01
C GLY A 432 10.67 -8.02 -17.23
N ASN A 433 11.09 -7.81 -15.98
CA ASN A 433 11.00 -6.47 -15.42
C ASN A 433 12.07 -5.61 -16.10
N SER A 434 11.73 -5.04 -17.25
CA SER A 434 12.20 -3.69 -17.52
C SER A 434 11.84 -2.90 -16.28
N VAL A 435 12.85 -2.53 -15.49
CA VAL A 435 12.74 -1.30 -14.71
C VAL A 435 12.22 -0.28 -15.71
N ASN A 436 11.03 0.27 -15.49
CA ASN A 436 10.65 1.51 -16.15
C ASN A 436 11.66 2.55 -15.66
N THR A 437 12.84 2.58 -16.26
CA THR A 437 13.62 3.80 -16.38
C THR A 437 12.93 4.59 -17.48
N GLU A 438 11.79 5.21 -17.14
CA GLU A 438 11.46 6.49 -17.76
C GLU A 438 12.53 7.46 -17.26
N HIS A 439 13.67 7.43 -17.94
CA HIS A 439 14.48 8.62 -18.07
C HIS A 439 13.65 9.57 -18.92
N ASP A 440 12.82 10.39 -18.26
CA ASP A 440 12.35 11.63 -18.85
C ASP A 440 13.58 12.51 -19.06
N HIS A 441 14.12 12.44 -20.27
CA HIS A 441 14.74 13.60 -20.87
C HIS A 441 13.63 14.62 -21.08
N HIS A 442 13.65 15.72 -20.33
CA HIS A 442 13.59 17.09 -20.85
C HIS A 442 13.86 18.12 -19.75
#